data_AF-A0A932L3U7-F1
#
_entry.id   AF-A0A932L3U7-F1
#
_cell.length_a   1.000
_cell.length_b   1.000
_cell.length_c   1.000
_cell.angle_alpha   90.00
_cell.angle_beta   90.00
_cell.angle_gamma   90.00
#
_symmetry.space_group_name_H-M   'P 1'
#
loop_
_entity.id
_entity.type
_entity.pdbx_description
1 polymer ?
#
loop_
_entity_poly.entity_id
_entity_poly.type
_entity_poly.pdbx_seq_one_letter_code
_entity_poly.pdbx_strand_id
1 'polypeptide(L)'
;MGSSLHANLTTESRNPASERLDALSALEIVRLMNAEDSSVAPAVGQRAEAIAAAIDEIADRLRGGGRLVYIGAGTSGRLGVLDATECPPTFSSPPDQVIGLIAGGPAALTRAIEGAEDRGESAVEDLQTVGLGSRDVVVGIATSGRTPYVVAGLEFARHAGAFTIALSCNDNSSIAGLADVAITPVVGAEVLSGSTRLKAGTATKLVLNMLTTGAMVRIGKTYGNLMVDLKATNNKLRDRTRRIVKDLTGLDERDAQELLNRCGGELKTAVVAHERNTSPEEARRLLDAAGQQLRGALACKTPGPSNYSGCVAPERGLASDFVLGIDVGGTSTTAVLARLMPGRDPEPIGRGTAGGANPLTIEWSYASAELIRAIDGAFRSAGWTLCVPIGAVCIAAAGAGRPEQEGHLREWAQNRRLANQVIVVHDAEPVLAAGSPKGWGVAVIAGTGSFVFGRNPDGATARAGGWGPLLGDEGSAYAIAVEALRAIAQDADGCGPRT
;
A
#
# COMPACT_ATOMS: atom_id res chain seq x y z
N MET A 1 -27.67 41.28 -3.37
CA MET A 1 -27.64 40.47 -2.14
C MET A 1 -26.28 39.79 -2.09
N GLY A 2 -25.35 40.32 -1.29
CA GLY A 2 -23.99 39.78 -1.21
C GLY A 2 -24.01 38.44 -0.49
N SER A 3 -23.65 37.36 -1.18
CA SER A 3 -23.44 36.05 -0.56
C SER A 3 -22.25 36.18 0.40
N SER A 4 -22.43 35.82 1.66
CA SER A 4 -21.36 35.81 2.67
C SER A 4 -20.19 34.93 2.21
N LEU A 5 -19.08 35.55 1.79
CA LEU A 5 -17.86 34.91 1.26
C LEU A 5 -17.03 34.14 2.30
N HIS A 6 -17.53 34.05 3.54
CA HIS A 6 -16.99 33.23 4.63
C HIS A 6 -17.98 32.13 4.97
N ALA A 7 -18.16 31.15 4.08
CA ALA A 7 -18.55 29.81 4.55
C ALA A 7 -17.50 29.36 5.58
N ASN A 8 -17.90 28.69 6.66
CA ASN A 8 -17.10 28.37 7.85
C ASN A 8 -15.76 27.63 7.54
N LEU A 9 -14.73 28.35 7.07
CA LEU A 9 -13.39 27.80 6.86
C LEU A 9 -12.72 27.65 8.22
N THR A 10 -12.44 26.42 8.61
CA THR A 10 -11.73 26.13 9.86
C THR A 10 -10.36 26.80 9.93
N THR A 11 -9.65 26.94 8.80
CA THR A 11 -8.33 27.60 8.74
C THR A 11 -8.36 29.10 9.05
N GLU A 12 -9.51 29.76 8.84
CA GLU A 12 -9.70 31.20 9.09
C GLU A 12 -10.35 31.48 10.45
N SER A 13 -10.77 30.43 11.16
CA SER A 13 -11.42 30.57 12.46
C SER A 13 -10.42 30.91 13.57
N ARG A 14 -10.90 31.57 14.63
CA ARG A 14 -10.09 31.86 15.82
C ARG A 14 -9.91 30.59 16.64
N ASN A 15 -8.69 30.36 17.12
CA ASN A 15 -8.40 29.28 18.06
C ASN A 15 -8.67 29.75 19.51
N PRO A 16 -9.61 29.12 20.25
CA PRO A 16 -9.90 29.49 21.64
C PRO A 16 -8.70 29.35 22.59
N ALA A 17 -7.77 28.42 22.30
CA ALA A 17 -6.59 28.20 23.13
C ALA A 17 -5.55 29.34 23.01
N SER A 18 -5.66 30.20 21.99
CA SER A 18 -4.69 31.25 21.68
C SER A 18 -5.26 32.67 21.68
N GLU A 19 -6.42 32.90 22.30
CA GLU A 19 -7.07 34.23 22.32
C GLU A 19 -6.19 35.35 22.88
N ARG A 20 -5.26 35.00 23.78
CA ARG A 20 -4.32 35.92 24.42
C ARG A 20 -2.87 35.65 24.03
N LEU A 21 -2.63 35.13 22.82
CA LEU A 21 -1.30 34.75 22.33
C LEU A 21 -0.25 35.86 22.51
N ASP A 22 -0.64 37.12 22.34
CA ASP A 22 0.18 38.32 22.46
C ASP A 22 0.60 38.65 23.91
N ALA A 23 -0.09 38.09 24.91
CA ALA A 23 0.19 38.29 26.33
C ALA A 23 0.96 37.13 26.98
N LEU A 24 1.27 36.07 26.23
CA LEU A 24 2.01 34.91 26.73
C LEU A 24 3.51 35.17 26.76
N SER A 25 4.21 34.57 27.72
CA SER A 25 5.67 34.50 27.69
C SER A 25 6.17 33.62 26.54
N ALA A 26 7.43 33.78 26.15
CA ALA A 26 8.03 32.97 25.08
C ALA A 26 7.91 31.45 25.33
N LEU A 27 8.06 30.99 26.57
CA LEU A 27 7.92 29.57 26.91
C LEU A 27 6.47 29.09 26.76
N GLU A 28 5.50 29.90 27.15
CA GLU A 28 4.07 29.59 26.98
C GLU A 28 3.67 29.56 25.50
N ILE A 29 4.18 30.49 24.69
CA ILE A 29 3.99 30.48 23.23
C ILE A 29 4.51 29.17 22.64
N VAL A 30 5.73 28.75 22.98
CA VAL A 30 6.31 27.49 22.47
C VAL A 30 5.48 26.28 22.90
N ARG A 31 5.03 26.21 24.16
CA ARG A 31 4.20 25.10 24.66
C ARG A 31 2.85 25.05 23.97
N LEU A 32 2.22 26.20 23.76
CA LEU A 32 0.94 26.28 23.05
C LEU A 32 1.09 25.85 21.59
N MET A 33 2.09 26.35 20.87
CA MET A 33 2.37 25.94 19.49
C MET A 33 2.63 24.44 19.39
N ASN A 34 3.43 23.88 20.30
CA ASN A 34 3.72 22.44 20.31
C ASN A 34 2.48 21.58 20.61
N ALA A 35 1.61 22.03 21.53
CA ALA A 35 0.35 21.36 21.81
C ALA A 35 -0.55 21.34 20.56
N GLU A 36 -0.64 22.46 19.84
CA GLU A 36 -1.36 22.56 18.57
C GLU A 36 -0.76 21.64 17.50
N ASP A 37 0.57 21.63 17.33
CA ASP A 37 1.27 20.79 16.35
C ASP A 37 1.04 19.29 16.58
N SER A 38 0.80 18.86 17.83
CA SER A 38 0.54 17.44 18.16
C SER A 38 -0.71 16.87 17.47
N SER A 39 -1.66 17.74 17.07
CA SER A 39 -2.88 17.36 16.36
C SER A 39 -2.65 17.03 14.88
N VAL A 40 -1.51 17.43 14.30
CA VAL A 40 -1.26 17.36 12.86
C VAL A 40 -1.08 15.92 12.38
N ALA A 41 -0.25 15.12 13.06
CA ALA A 41 0.00 13.75 12.64
C ALA A 41 -1.25 12.86 12.69
N PRO A 42 -2.10 12.91 13.74
CA PRO A 42 -3.40 12.24 13.73
C PRO A 42 -4.32 12.66 12.57
N ALA A 43 -4.40 13.96 12.26
CA ALA A 43 -5.22 14.47 11.15
C ALA A 43 -4.76 13.93 9.79
N VAL A 44 -3.46 13.80 9.58
CA VAL A 44 -2.89 13.14 8.38
C VAL A 44 -3.18 11.64 8.41
N GLY A 45 -3.03 10.99 9.56
CA GLY A 45 -3.29 9.55 9.73
C GLY A 45 -4.74 9.15 9.40
N GLN A 46 -5.71 10.00 9.68
CA GLN A 46 -7.12 9.79 9.28
C GLN A 46 -7.35 9.78 7.76
N ARG A 47 -6.36 10.20 6.97
CA ARG A 47 -6.41 10.20 5.49
C ARG A 47 -5.52 9.12 4.87
N ALA A 48 -5.13 8.12 5.64
CA ALA A 48 -4.24 7.04 5.20
C ALA A 48 -4.71 6.35 3.91
N GLU A 49 -6.01 6.02 3.79
CA GLU A 49 -6.55 5.35 2.60
C GLU A 49 -6.43 6.21 1.33
N ALA A 50 -6.77 7.51 1.42
CA ALA A 50 -6.64 8.44 0.30
C ALA A 50 -5.17 8.67 -0.09
N ILE A 51 -4.29 8.78 0.90
CA ILE A 51 -2.84 8.91 0.67
C ILE A 51 -2.29 7.63 0.02
N ALA A 52 -2.73 6.44 0.46
CA ALA A 52 -2.33 5.16 -0.12
C ALA A 52 -2.80 5.01 -1.58
N ALA A 53 -4.06 5.36 -1.86
CA ALA A 53 -4.58 5.36 -3.23
C ALA A 53 -3.78 6.31 -4.15
N ALA A 54 -3.44 7.50 -3.66
CA ALA A 54 -2.59 8.45 -4.38
C ALA A 54 -1.18 7.89 -4.61
N ILE A 55 -0.55 7.25 -3.61
CA ILE A 55 0.77 6.62 -3.75
C ILE A 55 0.76 5.57 -4.87
N ASP A 56 -0.27 4.73 -4.93
CA ASP A 56 -0.36 3.65 -5.90
C ASP A 56 -0.48 4.18 -7.33
N GLU A 57 -1.36 5.16 -7.55
CA GLU A 57 -1.51 5.80 -8.85
C GLU A 57 -0.23 6.53 -9.28
N ILE A 58 0.41 7.29 -8.37
CA ILE A 58 1.68 7.96 -8.65
C ILE A 58 2.73 6.93 -9.05
N ALA A 59 2.87 5.83 -8.30
CA ALA A 59 3.84 4.79 -8.61
C ALA A 59 3.60 4.16 -9.99
N ASP A 60 2.34 3.87 -10.33
CA ASP A 60 1.96 3.26 -11.61
C ASP A 60 2.28 4.20 -12.78
N ARG A 61 1.96 5.50 -12.66
CA ARG A 61 2.27 6.52 -13.66
C ARG A 61 3.76 6.75 -13.84
N LEU A 62 4.52 6.82 -12.74
CA LEU A 62 5.97 6.95 -12.79
C LEU A 62 6.64 5.74 -13.47
N ARG A 63 6.14 4.50 -13.26
CA ARG A 63 6.63 3.32 -14.01
C ARG A 63 6.31 3.42 -15.51
N GLY A 64 5.19 4.03 -15.88
CA GLY A 64 4.82 4.33 -17.27
C GLY A 64 5.59 5.47 -17.93
N GLY A 65 6.59 6.05 -17.22
CA GLY A 65 7.37 7.19 -17.68
C GLY A 65 6.65 8.54 -17.57
N GLY A 66 5.56 8.61 -16.79
CA GLY A 66 4.92 9.85 -16.41
C GLY A 66 5.66 10.58 -15.28
N ARG A 67 5.15 11.75 -14.89
CA ARG A 67 5.75 12.62 -13.87
C ARG A 67 4.73 12.96 -12.78
N LEU A 68 5.26 13.33 -11.61
CA LEU A 68 4.47 13.93 -10.53
C LEU A 68 4.67 15.44 -10.54
N VAL A 69 3.59 16.20 -10.68
CA VAL A 69 3.62 17.67 -10.75
C VAL A 69 2.83 18.26 -9.60
N TYR A 70 3.49 19.07 -8.78
CA TYR A 70 2.85 19.84 -7.71
C TYR A 70 2.56 21.26 -8.20
N ILE A 71 1.37 21.76 -7.90
CA ILE A 71 1.00 23.16 -8.14
C ILE A 71 0.48 23.79 -6.85
N GLY A 72 0.85 25.04 -6.59
CA GLY A 72 0.36 25.77 -5.42
C GLY A 72 0.82 27.23 -5.39
N ALA A 73 0.26 28.01 -4.48
CA ALA A 73 0.70 29.38 -4.22
C ALA A 73 1.33 29.50 -2.84
N GLY A 74 2.14 30.55 -2.63
CA GLY A 74 2.72 30.88 -1.33
C GLY A 74 3.41 29.69 -0.65
N THR A 75 3.05 29.41 0.61
CA THR A 75 3.62 28.28 1.38
C THR A 75 3.36 26.93 0.72
N SER A 76 2.16 26.70 0.17
CA SER A 76 1.79 25.46 -0.50
C SER A 76 2.67 25.17 -1.71
N GLY A 77 2.87 26.16 -2.58
CA GLY A 77 3.78 26.03 -3.73
C GLY A 77 5.23 25.81 -3.31
N ARG A 78 5.70 26.51 -2.26
CA ARG A 78 7.07 26.30 -1.72
C ARG A 78 7.27 24.90 -1.17
N LEU A 79 6.29 24.32 -0.49
CA LEU A 79 6.36 22.95 0.03
C LEU A 79 6.36 21.92 -1.11
N GLY A 80 5.59 22.14 -2.17
CA GLY A 80 5.67 21.33 -3.39
C GLY A 80 7.07 21.37 -4.01
N VAL A 81 7.65 22.56 -4.17
CA VAL A 81 9.03 22.71 -4.68
C VAL A 81 10.05 22.04 -3.76
N LEU A 82 9.91 22.21 -2.43
CA LEU A 82 10.80 21.57 -1.46
C LEU A 82 10.82 20.05 -1.64
N ASP A 83 9.66 19.39 -1.60
CA ASP A 83 9.55 17.94 -1.74
C ASP A 83 10.09 17.43 -3.09
N ALA A 84 9.78 18.14 -4.18
CA ALA A 84 10.31 17.83 -5.51
C ALA A 84 11.85 17.90 -5.55
N THR A 85 12.45 18.94 -4.97
CA THR A 85 13.92 19.13 -4.97
C THR A 85 14.67 18.10 -4.12
N GLU A 86 14.00 17.47 -3.15
CA GLU A 86 14.58 16.41 -2.34
C GLU A 86 14.56 15.05 -3.05
N CYS A 87 13.77 14.88 -4.11
CA CYS A 87 13.67 13.60 -4.82
C CYS A 87 14.97 13.16 -5.52
N PRO A 88 15.67 14.01 -6.32
CA PRO A 88 16.91 13.60 -6.96
C PRO A 88 18.03 13.16 -6.00
N PRO A 89 18.38 13.91 -4.92
CA PRO A 89 19.43 13.47 -4.01
C PRO A 89 19.02 12.27 -3.15
N THR A 90 17.71 12.02 -2.97
CA THR A 90 17.18 10.94 -2.12
C THR A 90 16.96 9.64 -2.92
N PHE A 91 16.40 9.70 -4.12
CA PHE A 91 16.01 8.50 -4.88
C PHE A 91 16.79 8.33 -6.18
N SER A 92 17.81 9.17 -6.41
CA SER A 92 18.51 9.31 -7.69
C SER A 92 17.54 9.45 -8.86
N SER A 93 16.39 10.08 -8.63
CA SER A 93 15.38 10.34 -9.66
C SER A 93 15.90 11.40 -10.63
N PRO A 94 15.48 11.34 -11.91
CA PRO A 94 15.62 12.48 -12.80
C PRO A 94 15.02 13.76 -12.20
N PRO A 95 15.64 14.94 -12.39
CA PRO A 95 15.12 16.21 -11.85
C PRO A 95 13.71 16.58 -12.34
N ASP A 96 13.30 16.04 -13.48
CA ASP A 96 12.00 16.27 -14.12
C ASP A 96 10.95 15.18 -13.79
N GLN A 97 11.31 14.16 -13.01
CA GLN A 97 10.37 13.11 -12.60
C GLN A 97 9.36 13.61 -11.56
N VAL A 98 9.79 14.53 -10.69
CA VAL A 98 8.94 15.22 -9.70
C VAL A 98 9.18 16.72 -9.84
N ILE A 99 8.13 17.48 -10.14
CA ILE A 99 8.20 18.90 -10.49
C ILE A 99 7.36 19.71 -9.50
N GLY A 100 7.92 20.79 -8.96
CA GLY A 100 7.17 21.77 -8.18
C GLY A 100 6.96 23.06 -8.95
N LEU A 101 5.70 23.47 -9.12
CA LEU A 101 5.30 24.74 -9.72
C LEU A 101 4.68 25.62 -8.63
N ILE A 102 5.05 26.90 -8.67
CA ILE A 102 4.60 27.91 -7.71
C ILE A 102 4.05 29.12 -8.44
N ALA A 103 2.85 29.57 -8.05
CA ALA A 103 2.25 30.78 -8.58
C ALA A 103 3.21 31.98 -8.44
N GLY A 104 3.44 32.71 -9.52
CA GLY A 104 4.43 33.80 -9.59
C GLY A 104 5.86 33.33 -9.94
N GLY A 105 6.05 32.05 -10.23
CA GLY A 105 7.30 31.48 -10.74
C GLY A 105 8.46 31.48 -9.74
N PRO A 106 9.71 31.27 -10.20
CA PRO A 106 10.87 31.11 -9.32
C PRO A 106 11.10 32.26 -8.32
N ALA A 107 10.70 33.49 -8.66
CA ALA A 107 10.78 34.64 -7.75
C ALA A 107 9.96 34.43 -6.46
N ALA A 108 8.83 33.71 -6.55
CA ALA A 108 7.94 33.43 -5.44
C ALA A 108 8.55 32.50 -4.36
N LEU A 109 9.67 31.83 -4.67
CA LEU A 109 10.40 30.98 -3.73
C LEU A 109 11.03 31.80 -2.60
N THR A 110 11.53 33.00 -2.91
CA THR A 110 12.27 33.83 -1.94
C THR A 110 11.50 35.06 -1.49
N ARG A 111 10.44 35.44 -2.21
CA ARG A 111 9.61 36.63 -1.92
C ARG A 111 8.14 36.29 -2.15
N ALA A 112 7.22 36.98 -1.46
CA ALA A 112 5.81 36.88 -1.79
C ALA A 112 5.51 37.72 -3.04
N ILE A 113 4.68 37.19 -3.95
CA ILE A 113 4.19 37.91 -5.13
C ILE A 113 2.70 38.13 -4.93
N GLU A 114 2.32 39.39 -4.70
CA GLU A 114 0.95 39.77 -4.42
C GLU A 114 0.03 39.48 -5.62
N GLY A 115 -1.13 38.86 -5.36
CA GLY A 115 -2.13 38.52 -6.37
C GLY A 115 -1.75 37.39 -7.33
N ALA A 116 -0.59 36.73 -7.16
CA ALA A 116 -0.21 35.60 -8.00
C ALA A 116 -1.16 34.40 -7.84
N GLU A 117 -1.70 34.21 -6.64
CA GLU A 117 -2.61 33.11 -6.31
C GLU A 117 -4.00 33.23 -6.94
N ASP A 118 -4.38 34.46 -7.34
CA ASP A 118 -5.67 34.78 -7.95
C ASP A 118 -5.66 34.64 -9.49
N ARG A 119 -4.49 34.42 -10.10
CA ARG A 119 -4.32 34.30 -11.56
C ARG A 119 -4.44 32.84 -11.99
N GLY A 120 -5.65 32.41 -12.33
CA GLY A 120 -5.93 31.06 -12.81
C GLY A 120 -5.21 30.73 -14.12
N GLU A 121 -5.14 31.69 -15.04
CA GLU A 121 -4.50 31.56 -16.35
C GLU A 121 -3.01 31.19 -16.25
N SER A 122 -2.31 31.71 -15.23
CA SER A 122 -0.89 31.40 -15.03
C SER A 122 -0.64 29.92 -14.71
N ALA A 123 -1.58 29.24 -14.04
CA ALA A 123 -1.45 27.80 -13.79
C ALA A 123 -1.54 27.00 -15.08
N VAL A 124 -2.39 27.42 -16.01
CA VAL A 124 -2.53 26.79 -17.33
C VAL A 124 -1.25 26.98 -18.13
N GLU A 125 -0.70 28.19 -18.16
CA GLU A 125 0.56 28.50 -18.85
C GLU A 125 1.73 27.68 -18.27
N ASP A 126 1.83 27.57 -16.94
CA ASP A 126 2.86 26.79 -16.27
C ASP A 126 2.73 25.29 -16.63
N LEU A 127 1.52 24.74 -16.60
CA LEU A 127 1.25 23.33 -16.93
C LEU A 127 1.46 23.02 -18.43
N GLN A 128 1.18 23.97 -19.32
CA GLN A 128 1.51 23.88 -20.74
C GLN A 128 3.02 23.92 -20.97
N THR A 129 3.74 24.78 -20.25
CA THR A 129 5.20 24.92 -20.36
C THR A 129 5.92 23.63 -19.97
N VAL A 130 5.44 22.92 -18.93
CA VAL A 130 5.98 21.60 -18.58
C VAL A 130 5.49 20.50 -19.53
N GLY A 131 4.62 20.79 -20.49
CA GLY A 131 4.06 19.82 -21.43
C GLY A 131 3.26 18.74 -20.72
N LEU A 132 2.36 19.12 -19.81
CA LEU A 132 1.51 18.18 -19.07
C LEU A 132 0.73 17.27 -20.03
N GLY A 133 0.69 15.97 -19.72
CA GLY A 133 -0.06 15.01 -20.52
C GLY A 133 -0.74 13.92 -19.69
N SER A 134 -1.43 13.02 -20.38
CA SER A 134 -2.29 12.00 -19.77
C SER A 134 -1.55 10.89 -19.01
N ARG A 135 -0.21 10.93 -18.96
CA ARG A 135 0.62 10.03 -18.13
C ARG A 135 1.04 10.68 -16.83
N ASP A 136 0.82 11.98 -16.66
CA ASP A 136 1.26 12.70 -15.47
C ASP A 136 0.21 12.61 -14.36
N VAL A 137 0.66 12.90 -13.13
CA VAL A 137 -0.18 13.15 -11.96
C VAL A 137 0.01 14.59 -11.52
N VAL A 138 -1.09 15.31 -11.27
CA VAL A 138 -1.06 16.68 -10.74
C VAL A 138 -1.62 16.69 -9.33
N VAL A 139 -0.84 17.20 -8.37
CA VAL A 139 -1.34 17.51 -7.02
C VAL A 139 -1.53 19.01 -6.89
N GLY A 140 -2.79 19.43 -6.76
CA GLY A 140 -3.18 20.79 -6.47
C GLY A 140 -3.19 21.05 -4.97
N ILE A 141 -2.32 21.95 -4.51
CA ILE A 141 -2.12 22.23 -3.08
C ILE A 141 -2.67 23.60 -2.74
N ALA A 142 -3.80 23.64 -2.04
CA ALA A 142 -4.35 24.86 -1.46
C ALA A 142 -4.96 24.56 -0.10
N THR A 143 -4.31 25.01 0.99
CA THR A 143 -4.79 24.80 2.37
C THR A 143 -6.20 25.35 2.56
N SER A 144 -6.49 26.52 1.97
CA SER A 144 -7.83 27.14 1.95
C SER A 144 -8.87 26.32 1.18
N GLY A 145 -8.43 25.52 0.21
CA GLY A 145 -9.28 24.70 -0.65
C GLY A 145 -9.92 25.42 -1.83
N ARG A 146 -9.56 26.68 -2.10
CA ARG A 146 -10.24 27.54 -3.09
C ARG A 146 -9.34 28.49 -3.89
N THR A 147 -8.02 28.33 -3.80
CA THR A 147 -7.07 29.22 -4.48
C THR A 147 -7.25 29.16 -6.01
N PRO A 148 -7.57 30.28 -6.69
CA PRO A 148 -7.90 30.28 -8.12
C PRO A 148 -6.82 29.66 -9.03
N TYR A 149 -5.54 29.94 -8.78
CA TYR A 149 -4.42 29.29 -9.49
C TYR A 149 -4.50 27.75 -9.42
N VAL A 150 -4.82 27.20 -8.26
CA VAL A 150 -4.90 25.74 -8.06
C VAL A 150 -6.17 25.16 -8.69
N VAL A 151 -7.30 25.86 -8.57
CA VAL A 151 -8.58 25.48 -9.20
C VAL A 151 -8.41 25.35 -10.71
N ALA A 152 -7.92 26.40 -11.37
CA ALA A 152 -7.72 26.40 -12.82
C ALA A 152 -6.69 25.35 -13.28
N GLY A 153 -5.63 25.15 -12.50
CA GLY A 153 -4.62 24.13 -12.80
C GLY A 153 -5.16 22.70 -12.72
N LEU A 154 -5.99 22.38 -11.73
CA LEU A 154 -6.64 21.07 -11.62
C LEU A 154 -7.66 20.83 -12.75
N GLU A 155 -8.46 21.84 -13.09
CA GLU A 155 -9.38 21.78 -14.22
C GLU A 155 -8.63 21.50 -15.54
N PHE A 156 -7.53 22.22 -15.79
CA PHE A 156 -6.71 22.00 -16.97
C PHE A 156 -6.08 20.60 -16.98
N ALA A 157 -5.54 20.15 -15.84
CA ALA A 157 -4.94 18.82 -15.72
C ALA A 157 -5.92 17.70 -16.07
N ARG A 158 -7.18 17.82 -15.61
CA ARG A 158 -8.26 16.89 -15.94
C ARG A 158 -8.56 16.91 -17.45
N HIS A 159 -8.63 18.08 -18.07
CA HIS A 159 -8.83 18.19 -19.52
C HIS A 159 -7.67 17.57 -20.32
N ALA A 160 -6.44 17.64 -19.81
CA ALA A 160 -5.26 17.00 -20.39
C ALA A 160 -5.19 15.48 -20.14
N GLY A 161 -6.13 14.91 -19.37
CA GLY A 161 -6.20 13.49 -19.02
C GLY A 161 -5.18 13.06 -17.95
N ALA A 162 -4.56 14.01 -17.25
CA ALA A 162 -3.70 13.71 -16.10
C ALA A 162 -4.57 13.24 -14.92
N PHE A 163 -4.00 12.40 -14.05
CA PHE A 163 -4.66 12.06 -12.79
C PHE A 163 -4.53 13.22 -11.83
N THR A 164 -5.60 13.55 -11.11
CA THR A 164 -5.67 14.76 -10.30
C THR A 164 -5.85 14.43 -8.83
N ILE A 165 -5.03 15.05 -7.98
CA ILE A 165 -5.11 14.96 -6.53
C ILE A 165 -5.29 16.36 -5.95
N ALA A 166 -6.27 16.54 -5.07
CA ALA A 166 -6.47 17.78 -4.33
C ALA A 166 -5.98 17.64 -2.89
N LEU A 167 -5.16 18.58 -2.42
CA LEU A 167 -4.68 18.65 -1.04
C LEU A 167 -5.12 19.97 -0.40
N SER A 168 -6.03 19.87 0.59
CA SER A 168 -6.56 20.99 1.37
C SER A 168 -6.61 20.69 2.87
N CYS A 169 -6.81 21.70 3.72
CA CYS A 169 -6.96 21.52 5.17
C CYS A 169 -8.32 21.99 5.71
N ASN A 170 -9.26 22.31 4.82
CA ASN A 170 -10.66 22.59 5.14
C ASN A 170 -11.56 21.53 4.53
N ASP A 171 -12.57 21.13 5.31
CA ASP A 171 -13.72 20.38 4.79
C ASP A 171 -14.47 21.19 3.74
N ASN A 172 -15.11 20.51 2.78
CA ASN A 172 -15.87 21.11 1.67
C ASN A 172 -15.06 22.08 0.80
N SER A 173 -13.81 21.73 0.49
CA SER A 173 -12.99 22.50 -0.44
C SER A 173 -13.50 22.41 -1.88
N SER A 174 -13.47 23.53 -2.61
CA SER A 174 -13.84 23.55 -4.03
C SER A 174 -12.94 22.66 -4.88
N ILE A 175 -11.65 22.56 -4.52
CA ILE A 175 -10.69 21.72 -5.23
C ILE A 175 -10.95 20.22 -5.06
N ALA A 176 -11.61 19.78 -3.97
CA ALA A 176 -11.89 18.37 -3.75
C ALA A 176 -12.83 17.79 -4.81
N GLY A 177 -13.80 18.58 -5.29
CA GLY A 177 -14.71 18.17 -6.36
C GLY A 177 -14.10 18.15 -7.76
N LEU A 178 -12.87 18.68 -7.92
CA LEU A 178 -12.16 18.76 -9.19
C LEU A 178 -11.12 17.64 -9.36
N ALA A 179 -10.84 16.87 -8.30
CA ALA A 179 -9.81 15.87 -8.27
C ALA A 179 -10.36 14.44 -8.24
N ASP A 180 -9.59 13.50 -8.79
CA ASP A 180 -9.90 12.07 -8.73
C ASP A 180 -9.69 11.52 -7.30
N VAL A 181 -8.73 12.08 -6.55
CA VAL A 181 -8.51 11.81 -5.13
C VAL A 181 -8.41 13.12 -4.34
N ALA A 182 -9.18 13.24 -3.27
CA ALA A 182 -9.09 14.35 -2.33
C ALA A 182 -8.42 13.91 -1.01
N ILE A 183 -7.37 14.62 -0.60
CA ILE A 183 -6.66 14.41 0.66
C ILE A 183 -6.91 15.66 1.52
N THR A 184 -7.74 15.51 2.56
CA THR A 184 -8.17 16.63 3.40
C THR A 184 -7.85 16.41 4.89
N PRO A 185 -6.58 16.57 5.32
CA PRO A 185 -6.22 16.57 6.74
C PRO A 185 -6.71 17.86 7.42
N VAL A 186 -7.81 17.77 8.16
CA VAL A 186 -8.40 18.89 8.91
C VAL A 186 -7.63 19.09 10.21
N VAL A 187 -6.86 20.17 10.30
CA VAL A 187 -6.00 20.49 11.46
C VAL A 187 -6.62 21.52 12.42
N GLY A 188 -7.83 22.00 12.10
CA GLY A 188 -8.54 23.01 12.88
C GLY A 188 -7.94 24.42 12.78
N ALA A 189 -8.37 25.30 13.68
CA ALA A 189 -7.94 26.69 13.76
C ALA A 189 -6.44 26.83 14.04
N GLU A 190 -5.76 27.75 13.37
CA GLU A 190 -4.34 28.03 13.60
C GLU A 190 -4.14 28.83 14.90
N VAL A 191 -3.00 28.63 15.57
CA VAL A 191 -2.64 29.39 16.79
C VAL A 191 -2.62 30.90 16.53
N LEU A 192 -2.17 31.31 15.34
CA LEU A 192 -2.36 32.65 14.80
C LEU A 192 -3.40 32.54 13.68
N SER A 193 -4.60 33.10 13.91
CA SER A 193 -5.75 32.99 13.00
C SER A 193 -5.37 33.29 11.54
N GLY A 194 -5.71 32.40 10.62
CA GLY A 194 -5.40 32.52 9.18
C GLY A 194 -3.94 32.22 8.81
N SER A 195 -3.03 31.97 9.76
CA SER A 195 -1.63 31.68 9.47
C SER A 195 -1.41 30.21 9.07
N THR A 196 -1.97 29.80 7.93
CA THR A 196 -1.93 28.40 7.44
C THR A 196 -0.53 27.89 7.08
N ARG A 197 0.51 28.73 7.22
CA ARG A 197 1.90 28.29 7.13
C ARG A 197 2.34 27.39 8.28
N LEU A 198 1.52 27.29 9.33
CA LEU A 198 1.78 26.53 10.56
C LEU A 198 1.23 25.10 10.43
N LYS A 199 0.16 24.72 11.14
CA LYS A 199 -0.33 23.33 11.17
C LYS A 199 -0.70 22.82 9.78
N ALA A 200 -1.42 23.62 8.99
CA ALA A 200 -1.83 23.22 7.65
C ALA A 200 -0.62 23.05 6.71
N GLY A 201 0.40 23.89 6.84
CA GLY A 201 1.69 23.74 6.16
C GLY A 201 2.43 22.46 6.58
N THR A 202 2.46 22.16 7.88
CA THR A 202 3.05 20.92 8.40
C THR A 202 2.31 19.68 7.90
N ALA A 203 0.97 19.67 7.93
CA ALA A 203 0.17 18.59 7.38
C ALA A 203 0.45 18.38 5.90
N THR A 204 0.51 19.48 5.12
CA THR A 204 0.89 19.45 3.71
C THR A 204 2.25 18.78 3.53
N LYS A 205 3.29 19.19 4.28
CA LYS A 205 4.62 18.59 4.20
C LYS A 205 4.59 17.08 4.47
N LEU A 206 3.88 16.65 5.51
CA LEU A 206 3.79 15.23 5.86
C LEU A 206 3.15 14.43 4.73
N VAL A 207 2.05 14.92 4.14
CA VAL A 207 1.39 14.28 3.01
C VAL A 207 2.33 14.19 1.80
N LEU A 208 2.96 15.29 1.39
CA LEU A 208 3.88 15.28 0.23
C LEU A 208 5.03 14.29 0.41
N ASN A 209 5.65 14.26 1.60
CA ASN A 209 6.71 13.30 1.91
C ASN A 209 6.21 11.85 1.85
N MET A 210 4.97 11.57 2.26
CA MET A 210 4.36 10.25 2.12
C MET A 210 4.13 9.89 0.64
N LEU A 211 3.63 10.83 -0.17
CA LEU A 211 3.40 10.62 -1.60
C LEU A 211 4.69 10.25 -2.33
N THR A 212 5.73 11.07 -2.23
CA THR A 212 7.00 10.81 -2.92
C THR A 212 7.73 9.61 -2.35
N THR A 213 7.86 9.50 -1.02
CA THR A 213 8.56 8.36 -0.41
C THR A 213 7.83 7.05 -0.72
N GLY A 214 6.51 7.03 -0.57
CA GLY A 214 5.68 5.86 -0.86
C GLY A 214 5.78 5.43 -2.32
N ALA A 215 5.64 6.37 -3.26
CA ALA A 215 5.75 6.07 -4.68
C ALA A 215 7.15 5.57 -5.06
N MET A 216 8.20 6.20 -4.54
CA MET A 216 9.59 5.81 -4.79
C MET A 216 9.90 4.41 -4.23
N VAL A 217 9.37 4.06 -3.06
CA VAL A 217 9.42 2.69 -2.51
C VAL A 217 8.74 1.71 -3.46
N ARG A 218 7.53 2.03 -3.95
CA ARG A 218 6.74 1.17 -4.84
C ARG A 218 7.38 0.96 -6.22
N ILE A 219 8.26 1.85 -6.67
CA ILE A 219 9.02 1.70 -7.93
C ILE A 219 10.46 1.17 -7.71
N GLY A 220 10.76 0.62 -6.53
CA GLY A 220 12.01 -0.12 -6.30
C GLY A 220 13.24 0.74 -5.97
N LYS A 221 13.05 1.96 -5.46
CA LYS A 221 14.16 2.82 -5.00
C LYS A 221 14.74 2.41 -3.64
N THR A 222 14.06 1.51 -2.92
CA THR A 222 14.45 1.04 -1.58
C THR A 222 14.51 -0.49 -1.48
N TYR A 223 15.23 -0.97 -0.47
CA TYR A 223 15.22 -2.36 -0.02
C TYR A 223 15.15 -2.40 1.50
N GLY A 224 14.03 -2.89 2.03
CA GLY A 224 13.71 -2.65 3.44
C GLY A 224 13.60 -1.13 3.68
N ASN A 225 14.35 -0.63 4.66
CA ASN A 225 14.48 0.81 4.94
C ASN A 225 15.75 1.44 4.34
N LEU A 226 16.48 0.71 3.49
CA LEU A 226 17.70 1.21 2.84
C LEU A 226 17.38 1.80 1.48
N MET A 227 17.93 2.98 1.23
CA MET A 227 17.95 3.65 -0.07
C MET A 227 19.02 2.99 -0.94
N VAL A 228 18.59 2.17 -1.91
CA VAL A 228 19.49 1.31 -2.70
C VAL A 228 19.70 1.81 -4.13
N ASP A 229 18.94 2.81 -4.57
CA ASP A 229 19.11 3.43 -5.88
C ASP A 229 19.87 4.76 -5.75
N LEU A 230 21.17 4.64 -5.46
CA LEU A 230 22.09 5.76 -5.21
C LEU A 230 23.07 5.95 -6.36
N LYS A 231 23.14 7.16 -6.91
CA LYS A 231 24.26 7.58 -7.77
C LYS A 231 25.36 8.18 -6.92
N ALA A 232 26.54 7.55 -6.94
CA ALA A 232 27.68 7.94 -6.11
C ALA A 232 28.41 9.20 -6.64
N THR A 233 27.73 10.36 -6.61
CA THR A 233 28.21 11.64 -7.16
C THR A 233 29.16 12.38 -6.21
N ASN A 234 29.22 12.00 -4.94
CA ASN A 234 30.13 12.57 -3.95
C ASN A 234 30.71 11.48 -3.02
N ASN A 235 31.75 11.82 -2.27
CA ASN A 235 32.46 10.87 -1.40
C ASN A 235 31.54 10.24 -0.34
N LYS A 236 30.65 11.03 0.28
CA LYS A 236 29.67 10.53 1.27
C LYS A 236 28.74 9.46 0.67
N LEU A 237 28.27 9.67 -0.56
CA LEU A 237 27.42 8.71 -1.26
C LEU A 237 28.19 7.46 -1.68
N ARG A 238 29.47 7.59 -2.10
CA ARG A 238 30.35 6.44 -2.39
C ARG A 238 30.55 5.56 -1.15
N ASP A 239 30.84 6.18 -0.01
CA ASP A 239 31.01 5.47 1.26
C ASP A 239 29.71 4.80 1.73
N ARG A 240 28.57 5.47 1.56
CA ARG A 240 27.26 4.91 1.88
C ARG A 240 26.93 3.71 0.98
N THR A 241 27.15 3.82 -0.33
CA THR A 241 26.91 2.75 -1.29
C THR A 241 27.74 1.52 -0.93
N ARG A 242 29.04 1.70 -0.67
CA ARG A 242 29.93 0.60 -0.28
C ARG A 242 29.50 -0.07 1.02
N ARG A 243 29.13 0.72 2.05
CA ARG A 243 28.61 0.18 3.32
C ARG A 243 27.36 -0.68 3.09
N ILE A 244 26.39 -0.19 2.32
CA ILE A 244 25.16 -0.93 2.04
C ILE A 244 25.47 -2.24 1.29
N VAL A 245 26.39 -2.23 0.31
CA VAL A 245 26.79 -3.47 -0.37
C VAL A 245 27.34 -4.47 0.64
N LYS A 246 28.30 -4.06 1.49
CA LYS A 246 28.87 -4.94 2.53
C LYS A 246 27.80 -5.51 3.46
N ASP A 247 26.91 -4.66 3.94
CA ASP A 247 25.85 -5.06 4.88
C ASP A 247 24.91 -6.09 4.24
N LEU A 248 24.67 -6.00 2.92
CA LEU A 248 23.77 -6.89 2.20
C LEU A 248 24.45 -8.16 1.66
N THR A 249 25.76 -8.15 1.41
CA THR A 249 26.49 -9.27 0.79
C THR A 249 27.44 -10.02 1.73
N GLY A 250 27.76 -9.42 2.88
CA GLY A 250 28.77 -9.94 3.82
C GLY A 250 30.22 -9.76 3.36
N LEU A 251 30.47 -9.05 2.26
CA LEU A 251 31.81 -8.80 1.74
C LEU A 251 32.61 -7.82 2.61
N ASP A 252 33.94 -7.90 2.52
CA ASP A 252 34.83 -6.91 3.10
C ASP A 252 34.87 -5.60 2.28
N GLU A 253 35.59 -4.60 2.80
CA GLU A 253 35.66 -3.27 2.16
C GLU A 253 36.24 -3.32 0.74
N ARG A 254 37.28 -4.14 0.54
CA ARG A 254 38.01 -4.23 -0.71
C ARG A 254 37.16 -4.95 -1.76
N ASP A 255 36.62 -6.11 -1.40
CA ASP A 255 35.81 -6.93 -2.30
C ASP A 255 34.52 -6.21 -2.70
N ALA A 256 33.87 -5.51 -1.77
CA ALA A 256 32.70 -4.68 -2.08
C ALA A 256 33.05 -3.54 -3.05
N GLN A 257 34.22 -2.92 -2.91
CA GLN A 257 34.67 -1.87 -3.83
C GLN A 257 35.01 -2.42 -5.22
N GLU A 258 35.67 -3.58 -5.31
CA GLU A 258 35.97 -4.26 -6.56
C GLU A 258 34.68 -4.68 -7.29
N LEU A 259 33.71 -5.23 -6.55
CA LEU A 259 32.39 -5.58 -7.09
C LEU A 259 31.62 -4.35 -7.60
N LEU A 260 31.62 -3.25 -6.84
CA LEU A 260 31.01 -2.00 -7.28
C LEU A 260 31.67 -1.45 -8.53
N ASN A 261 33.01 -1.50 -8.64
CA ASN A 261 33.72 -1.05 -9.84
C ASN A 261 33.31 -1.88 -11.07
N ARG A 262 33.20 -3.22 -10.91
CA ARG A 262 32.70 -4.12 -11.97
C ARG A 262 31.26 -3.82 -12.39
N CYS A 263 30.43 -3.33 -11.47
CA CYS A 263 29.04 -3.00 -11.72
C CYS A 263 28.82 -1.52 -12.06
N GLY A 264 29.87 -0.75 -12.39
CA GLY A 264 29.73 0.67 -12.74
C GLY A 264 29.28 1.57 -11.58
N GLY A 265 29.48 1.14 -10.34
CA GLY A 265 29.02 1.83 -9.14
C GLY A 265 27.53 1.60 -8.80
N GLU A 266 26.83 0.74 -9.55
CA GLU A 266 25.42 0.43 -9.34
C GLU A 266 25.25 -0.54 -8.16
N LEU A 267 24.69 -0.03 -7.06
CA LEU A 267 24.48 -0.79 -5.82
C LEU A 267 23.57 -2.01 -6.02
N LYS A 268 22.38 -1.81 -6.61
CA LYS A 268 21.42 -2.91 -6.85
C LYS A 268 22.04 -4.00 -7.71
N THR A 269 22.72 -3.62 -8.80
CA THR A 269 23.40 -4.55 -9.70
C THR A 269 24.49 -5.32 -8.98
N ALA A 270 25.31 -4.66 -8.16
CA ALA A 270 26.34 -5.31 -7.36
C ALA A 270 25.76 -6.36 -6.40
N VAL A 271 24.71 -6.02 -5.66
CA VAL A 271 24.06 -6.96 -4.72
C VAL A 271 23.49 -8.17 -5.46
N VAL A 272 22.77 -7.96 -6.57
CA VAL A 272 22.22 -9.07 -7.36
C VAL A 272 23.33 -9.92 -7.99
N ALA A 273 24.37 -9.29 -8.57
CA ALA A 273 25.48 -10.01 -9.19
C ALA A 273 26.19 -10.94 -8.19
N HIS A 274 26.40 -10.47 -6.96
CA HIS A 274 27.00 -11.25 -5.88
C HIS A 274 26.09 -12.38 -5.39
N GLU A 275 24.88 -12.04 -4.93
CA GLU A 275 23.94 -13.00 -4.34
C GLU A 275 23.52 -14.10 -5.33
N ARG A 276 23.53 -13.78 -6.63
CA ARG A 276 23.10 -14.68 -7.70
C ARG A 276 24.25 -15.29 -8.49
N ASN A 277 25.49 -14.98 -8.09
CA ASN A 277 26.73 -15.41 -8.73
C ASN A 277 26.66 -15.25 -10.26
N THR A 278 26.38 -14.04 -10.72
CA THR A 278 26.14 -13.75 -12.14
C THR A 278 26.88 -12.50 -12.62
N SER A 279 26.88 -12.26 -13.94
CA SER A 279 27.51 -11.07 -14.51
C SER A 279 26.70 -9.79 -14.21
N PRO A 280 27.32 -8.61 -14.21
CA PRO A 280 26.60 -7.34 -14.07
C PRO A 280 25.47 -7.15 -15.10
N GLU A 281 25.67 -7.63 -16.32
CA GLU A 281 24.66 -7.57 -17.40
C GLU A 281 23.45 -8.44 -17.06
N GLU A 282 23.67 -9.65 -16.56
CA GLU A 282 22.56 -10.51 -16.14
C GLU A 282 21.86 -9.98 -14.88
N ALA A 283 22.62 -9.43 -13.93
CA ALA A 283 22.05 -8.78 -12.76
C ALA A 283 21.12 -7.61 -13.15
N ARG A 284 21.51 -6.80 -14.15
CA ARG A 284 20.64 -5.75 -14.72
C ARG A 284 19.38 -6.34 -15.35
N ARG A 285 19.49 -7.42 -16.15
CA ARG A 285 18.32 -8.10 -16.73
C ARG A 285 17.36 -8.62 -15.66
N LEU A 286 17.87 -9.22 -14.58
CA LEU A 286 17.07 -9.68 -13.45
C LEU A 286 16.36 -8.53 -12.72
N LEU A 287 17.05 -7.39 -12.56
CA LEU A 287 16.46 -6.18 -12.00
C LEU A 287 15.36 -5.62 -12.89
N ASP A 288 15.56 -5.56 -14.20
CA ASP A 288 14.56 -5.10 -15.16
C ASP A 288 13.32 -6.01 -15.15
N ALA A 289 13.52 -7.33 -15.17
CA ALA A 289 12.44 -8.30 -15.07
C ALA A 289 11.65 -8.20 -13.75
N ALA A 290 12.30 -7.76 -12.67
CA ALA A 290 11.69 -7.52 -11.36
C ALA A 290 11.14 -6.09 -11.18
N GLY A 291 11.02 -5.29 -12.25
CA GLY A 291 10.51 -3.92 -12.16
C GLY A 291 11.37 -3.04 -11.24
N GLN A 292 12.70 -3.23 -11.29
CA GLN A 292 13.70 -2.55 -10.49
C GLN A 292 13.62 -2.82 -8.98
N GLN A 293 12.80 -3.77 -8.53
CA GLN A 293 12.71 -4.16 -7.12
C GLN A 293 13.80 -5.17 -6.75
N LEU A 294 14.73 -4.75 -5.89
CA LEU A 294 15.85 -5.59 -5.44
C LEU A 294 15.38 -6.90 -4.79
N ARG A 295 14.33 -6.84 -3.96
CA ARG A 295 13.77 -8.04 -3.31
C ARG A 295 13.26 -9.06 -4.32
N GLY A 296 12.59 -8.60 -5.39
CA GLY A 296 12.11 -9.46 -6.47
C GLY A 296 13.26 -10.10 -7.24
N ALA A 297 14.27 -9.30 -7.62
CA ALA A 297 15.45 -9.78 -8.35
C ALA A 297 16.23 -10.85 -7.55
N LEU A 298 16.36 -10.68 -6.24
CA LEU A 298 17.01 -11.65 -5.36
C LEU A 298 16.20 -12.94 -5.19
N ALA A 299 14.87 -12.86 -5.18
CA ALA A 299 13.99 -14.02 -5.02
C ALA A 299 13.90 -14.92 -6.27
N CYS A 300 14.16 -14.37 -7.47
CA CYS A 300 14.06 -15.09 -8.76
C CYS A 300 15.21 -16.07 -8.99
N LYS A 301 15.30 -17.24 -8.31
CA LYS A 301 16.45 -18.18 -8.45
C LYS A 301 16.89 -18.40 -9.91
N THR A 302 18.18 -18.25 -10.18
CA THR A 302 18.80 -18.54 -11.47
C THR A 302 18.76 -20.06 -11.58
N PRO A 303 18.27 -20.65 -12.67
CA PRO A 303 18.53 -22.06 -12.91
C PRO A 303 20.06 -22.21 -12.95
N GLY A 304 20.61 -23.05 -12.07
CA GLY A 304 22.01 -23.44 -12.18
C GLY A 304 22.30 -24.04 -13.56
N PRO A 305 23.57 -24.13 -13.99
CA PRO A 305 23.92 -24.70 -15.28
C PRO A 305 23.52 -26.18 -15.29
N SER A 306 22.33 -26.46 -15.82
CA SER A 306 21.82 -27.81 -15.98
C SER A 306 21.01 -27.85 -17.25
N ASN A 307 21.34 -28.85 -18.05
CA ASN A 307 20.72 -29.19 -19.32
C ASN A 307 19.19 -29.28 -19.16
N TYR A 308 18.45 -28.26 -19.58
CA TYR A 308 17.00 -28.36 -19.76
C TYR A 308 16.59 -27.72 -21.08
N SER A 309 16.50 -28.59 -22.08
CA SER A 309 15.69 -28.39 -23.28
C SER A 309 14.21 -28.49 -22.89
N GLY A 310 13.48 -27.40 -23.06
CA GLY A 310 12.04 -27.39 -23.30
C GLY A 310 11.13 -27.43 -22.05
N CYS A 311 10.57 -26.29 -21.68
CA CYS A 311 9.26 -26.18 -21.04
C CYS A 311 8.61 -24.86 -21.45
N VAL A 312 7.67 -24.94 -22.38
CA VAL A 312 6.79 -23.85 -22.83
C VAL A 312 5.50 -23.97 -22.02
N ALA A 313 4.88 -22.83 -21.66
CA ALA A 313 3.52 -22.82 -21.12
C ALA A 313 2.57 -23.67 -22.00
N PRO A 314 1.56 -24.36 -21.44
CA PRO A 314 0.67 -25.15 -22.27
C PRO A 314 -0.04 -24.26 -23.30
N GLU A 315 -0.24 -24.79 -24.51
CA GLU A 315 -0.98 -24.14 -25.58
C GLU A 315 -2.34 -23.62 -25.10
N ARG A 316 -2.85 -22.54 -25.72
CA ARG A 316 -4.05 -21.76 -25.36
C ARG A 316 -5.39 -22.53 -25.29
N GLY A 317 -5.39 -23.86 -25.22
CA GLY A 317 -6.57 -24.73 -25.05
C GLY A 317 -6.67 -25.51 -23.73
N LEU A 318 -5.68 -25.44 -22.82
CA LEU A 318 -5.55 -26.32 -21.64
C LEU A 318 -5.88 -25.67 -20.28
N ALA A 319 -6.30 -24.40 -20.26
CA ALA A 319 -6.55 -23.67 -19.00
C ALA A 319 -7.68 -24.28 -18.14
N SER A 320 -8.69 -24.89 -18.78
CA SER A 320 -9.83 -25.56 -18.12
C SER A 320 -9.45 -26.79 -17.31
N ASP A 321 -8.27 -27.36 -17.56
CA ASP A 321 -7.85 -28.64 -17.00
C ASP A 321 -7.15 -28.49 -15.65
N PHE A 322 -7.12 -27.27 -15.11
CA PHE A 322 -6.46 -26.97 -13.85
C PHE A 322 -7.38 -26.22 -12.90
N VAL A 323 -7.25 -26.54 -11.61
CA VAL A 323 -7.97 -25.89 -10.52
C VAL A 323 -7.01 -25.53 -9.39
N LEU A 324 -7.38 -24.51 -8.63
CA LEU A 324 -6.61 -24.04 -7.48
C LEU A 324 -7.50 -24.03 -6.24
N GLY A 325 -7.10 -24.78 -5.23
CA GLY A 325 -7.68 -24.70 -3.89
C GLY A 325 -6.82 -23.82 -3.00
N ILE A 326 -7.43 -22.88 -2.29
CA ILE A 326 -6.75 -22.00 -1.33
C ILE A 326 -7.43 -22.14 0.02
N ASP A 327 -6.68 -22.57 1.03
CA ASP A 327 -7.08 -22.61 2.43
C ASP A 327 -6.44 -21.44 3.17
N VAL A 328 -7.29 -20.50 3.61
CA VAL A 328 -6.90 -19.22 4.21
C VAL A 328 -7.09 -19.28 5.72
N GLY A 329 -5.99 -19.50 6.43
CA GLY A 329 -5.95 -19.50 7.88
C GLY A 329 -5.48 -18.17 8.49
N GLY A 330 -5.64 -18.06 9.81
CA GLY A 330 -5.10 -16.92 10.59
C GLY A 330 -3.58 -16.97 10.78
N THR A 331 -2.96 -18.15 10.73
CA THR A 331 -1.50 -18.32 10.95
C THR A 331 -0.77 -18.68 9.66
N SER A 332 -1.40 -19.43 8.77
CA SER A 332 -0.83 -19.86 7.50
C SER A 332 -1.89 -19.89 6.42
N THR A 333 -1.43 -19.77 5.17
CA THR A 333 -2.26 -19.92 3.97
C THR A 333 -1.64 -21.00 3.10
N THR A 334 -2.45 -21.94 2.60
CA THR A 334 -1.99 -22.99 1.69
C THR A 334 -2.73 -22.89 0.37
N ALA A 335 -2.00 -22.90 -0.74
CA ALA A 335 -2.56 -23.03 -2.08
C ALA A 335 -2.10 -24.35 -2.71
N VAL A 336 -3.02 -25.03 -3.39
CA VAL A 336 -2.77 -26.29 -4.09
C VAL A 336 -3.28 -26.17 -5.53
N LEU A 337 -2.36 -26.28 -6.48
CA LEU A 337 -2.67 -26.37 -7.90
C LEU A 337 -2.85 -27.85 -8.25
N ALA A 338 -3.98 -28.20 -8.86
CA ALA A 338 -4.30 -29.56 -9.27
C ALA A 338 -4.73 -29.63 -10.73
N ARG A 339 -4.43 -30.76 -11.37
CA ARG A 339 -4.90 -31.10 -12.71
C ARG A 339 -6.19 -31.91 -12.61
N LEU A 340 -7.20 -31.50 -13.36
CA LEU A 340 -8.43 -32.26 -13.58
C LEU A 340 -8.20 -33.28 -14.69
N MET A 341 -8.60 -34.54 -14.43
CA MET A 341 -8.65 -35.57 -15.46
C MET A 341 -10.06 -36.18 -15.50
N PRO A 342 -10.67 -36.34 -16.69
CA PRO A 342 -12.00 -36.92 -16.80
C PRO A 342 -12.11 -38.28 -16.09
N GLY A 343 -13.07 -38.41 -15.17
CA GLY A 343 -13.35 -39.66 -14.45
C GLY A 343 -12.32 -40.03 -13.37
N ARG A 344 -11.46 -39.11 -12.94
CA ARG A 344 -10.50 -39.31 -11.83
C ARG A 344 -10.55 -38.15 -10.84
N ASP A 345 -10.09 -38.41 -9.62
CA ASP A 345 -9.89 -37.35 -8.63
C ASP A 345 -8.82 -36.34 -9.11
N PRO A 346 -8.93 -35.06 -8.72
CA PRO A 346 -7.94 -34.04 -9.06
C PRO A 346 -6.54 -34.44 -8.59
N GLU A 347 -5.55 -34.36 -9.47
CA GLU A 347 -4.15 -34.69 -9.16
C GLU A 347 -3.40 -33.42 -8.71
N PRO A 348 -2.91 -33.33 -7.46
CA PRO A 348 -2.12 -32.18 -7.02
C PRO A 348 -0.78 -32.15 -7.77
N ILE A 349 -0.51 -31.05 -8.48
CA ILE A 349 0.73 -30.84 -9.23
C ILE A 349 1.62 -29.76 -8.63
N GLY A 350 1.09 -28.95 -7.72
CA GLY A 350 1.84 -27.89 -7.05
C GLY A 350 1.23 -27.49 -5.72
N ARG A 351 2.08 -27.10 -4.77
CA ARG A 351 1.69 -26.63 -3.44
C ARG A 351 2.53 -25.44 -3.01
N GLY A 352 1.88 -24.42 -2.47
CA GLY A 352 2.53 -23.26 -1.88
C GLY A 352 1.97 -22.94 -0.51
N THR A 353 2.82 -22.43 0.37
CA THR A 353 2.46 -22.04 1.73
C THR A 353 3.01 -20.65 2.02
N ALA A 354 2.21 -19.84 2.70
CA ALA A 354 2.55 -18.48 3.10
C ALA A 354 2.04 -18.18 4.52
N GLY A 355 2.23 -16.95 4.99
CA GLY A 355 1.69 -16.50 6.27
C GLY A 355 0.17 -16.49 6.31
N GLY A 356 -0.38 -16.21 7.49
CA GLY A 356 -1.83 -16.05 7.66
C GLY A 356 -2.37 -14.96 6.75
N ALA A 357 -3.48 -15.23 6.08
CA ALA A 357 -4.14 -14.30 5.17
C ALA A 357 -5.63 -14.08 5.52
N ASN A 358 -6.03 -14.38 6.76
CA ASN A 358 -7.40 -14.16 7.21
C ASN A 358 -7.74 -12.66 7.29
N PRO A 359 -8.63 -12.13 6.42
CA PRO A 359 -8.91 -10.70 6.33
C PRO A 359 -9.64 -10.13 7.55
N LEU A 360 -10.10 -10.97 8.48
CA LEU A 360 -10.69 -10.51 9.75
C LEU A 360 -9.65 -10.17 10.82
N THR A 361 -8.43 -10.68 10.70
CA THR A 361 -7.39 -10.57 11.74
C THR A 361 -6.23 -9.68 11.35
N ILE A 362 -6.10 -9.36 10.06
CA ILE A 362 -4.96 -8.63 9.49
C ILE A 362 -5.43 -7.70 8.36
N GLU A 363 -4.66 -6.66 8.12
CA GLU A 363 -4.94 -5.68 7.07
C GLU A 363 -4.87 -6.30 5.67
N TRP A 364 -5.75 -5.84 4.78
CA TRP A 364 -6.01 -6.45 3.48
C TRP A 364 -4.80 -6.48 2.54
N SER A 365 -3.96 -5.43 2.54
CA SER A 365 -2.76 -5.42 1.69
C SER A 365 -1.79 -6.53 2.08
N TYR A 366 -1.67 -6.84 3.37
CA TYR A 366 -0.88 -7.96 3.87
C TYR A 366 -1.53 -9.31 3.54
N ALA A 367 -2.84 -9.45 3.80
CA ALA A 367 -3.58 -10.67 3.45
C ALA A 367 -3.48 -11.00 1.96
N SER A 368 -3.66 -9.99 1.09
CA SER A 368 -3.49 -10.12 -0.36
C SER A 368 -2.07 -10.54 -0.73
N ALA A 369 -1.04 -10.03 -0.06
CA ALA A 369 0.35 -10.38 -0.36
C ALA A 369 0.66 -11.85 0.00
N GLU A 370 0.17 -12.33 1.15
CA GLU A 370 0.35 -13.72 1.56
C GLU A 370 -0.46 -14.70 0.69
N LEU A 371 -1.68 -14.32 0.27
CA LEU A 371 -2.45 -15.06 -0.73
C LEU A 371 -1.64 -15.23 -2.03
N ILE A 372 -1.09 -14.13 -2.57
CA ILE A 372 -0.28 -14.16 -3.78
C ILE A 372 0.94 -15.07 -3.59
N ARG A 373 1.66 -14.95 -2.47
CA ARG A 373 2.82 -15.81 -2.20
C ARG A 373 2.48 -17.29 -2.16
N ALA A 374 1.34 -17.66 -1.56
CA ALA A 374 0.89 -19.05 -1.53
C ALA A 374 0.59 -19.54 -2.95
N ILE A 375 -0.13 -18.74 -3.75
CA ILE A 375 -0.44 -19.06 -5.15
C ILE A 375 0.84 -19.22 -5.96
N ASP A 376 1.74 -18.24 -5.93
CA ASP A 376 3.02 -18.29 -6.65
C ASP A 376 3.89 -19.47 -6.21
N GLY A 377 3.81 -19.88 -4.94
CA GLY A 377 4.45 -21.10 -4.45
C GLY A 377 3.88 -22.37 -5.08
N ALA A 378 2.56 -22.44 -5.25
CA ALA A 378 1.89 -23.58 -5.89
C ALA A 378 2.25 -23.67 -7.38
N PHE A 379 2.25 -22.55 -8.11
CA PHE A 379 2.62 -22.54 -9.53
C PHE A 379 4.10 -22.88 -9.74
N ARG A 380 5.00 -22.33 -8.92
CA ARG A 380 6.43 -22.63 -9.01
C ARG A 380 6.76 -24.08 -8.72
N SER A 381 6.13 -24.68 -7.71
CA SER A 381 6.34 -26.09 -7.40
C SER A 381 5.79 -27.04 -8.47
N ALA A 382 4.82 -26.60 -9.26
CA ALA A 382 4.36 -27.28 -10.48
C ALA A 382 5.28 -27.07 -11.70
N GLY A 383 6.40 -26.35 -11.54
CA GLY A 383 7.34 -26.04 -12.62
C GLY A 383 6.88 -24.92 -13.54
N TRP A 384 5.89 -24.11 -13.15
CA TRP A 384 5.34 -23.04 -13.98
C TRP A 384 5.96 -21.69 -13.61
N THR A 385 6.30 -20.91 -14.64
CA THR A 385 7.05 -19.64 -14.50
C THR A 385 6.14 -18.41 -14.41
N LEU A 386 4.85 -18.54 -14.76
CA LEU A 386 3.86 -17.47 -14.70
C LEU A 386 2.51 -18.02 -14.20
N CYS A 387 1.79 -17.23 -13.41
CA CYS A 387 0.39 -17.51 -13.10
C CYS A 387 -0.44 -17.36 -14.38
N VAL A 388 -0.88 -18.48 -14.95
CA VAL A 388 -1.80 -18.54 -16.09
C VAL A 388 -3.23 -18.64 -15.56
N PRO A 389 -4.24 -18.03 -16.22
CA PRO A 389 -5.64 -18.24 -15.86
C PRO A 389 -5.99 -19.72 -15.92
N ILE A 390 -6.59 -20.23 -14.85
CA ILE A 390 -7.00 -21.64 -14.73
C ILE A 390 -8.53 -21.78 -14.83
N GLY A 391 -9.04 -23.01 -14.85
CA GLY A 391 -10.46 -23.31 -15.01
C GLY A 391 -11.30 -22.78 -13.84
N ALA A 392 -10.90 -23.10 -12.61
CA ALA A 392 -11.57 -22.62 -11.41
C ALA A 392 -10.60 -22.39 -10.24
N VAL A 393 -10.95 -21.44 -9.37
CA VAL A 393 -10.32 -21.25 -8.06
C VAL A 393 -11.38 -21.36 -6.97
N CYS A 394 -11.06 -22.12 -5.92
CA CYS A 394 -11.85 -22.19 -4.70
C CYS A 394 -11.04 -21.60 -3.55
N ILE A 395 -11.56 -20.55 -2.92
CA ILE A 395 -10.96 -19.87 -1.77
C ILE A 395 -11.81 -20.16 -0.55
N ALA A 396 -11.26 -20.93 0.39
CA ALA A 396 -11.88 -21.19 1.67
C ALA A 396 -11.25 -20.29 2.74
N ALA A 397 -12.05 -19.46 3.40
CA ALA A 397 -11.56 -18.55 4.41
C ALA A 397 -12.49 -18.49 5.63
N ALA A 398 -11.90 -18.38 6.82
CA ALA A 398 -12.64 -18.11 8.03
C ALA A 398 -13.40 -16.78 7.91
N GLY A 399 -14.70 -16.78 8.19
CA GLY A 399 -15.56 -15.59 8.07
C GLY A 399 -16.12 -15.31 6.68
N ALA A 400 -15.73 -16.04 5.63
CA ALA A 400 -16.29 -15.91 4.29
C ALA A 400 -17.72 -16.45 4.14
N GLY A 401 -18.35 -16.89 5.23
CA GLY A 401 -19.80 -17.17 5.28
C GLY A 401 -20.67 -15.91 5.45
N ARG A 402 -20.07 -14.72 5.44
CA ARG A 402 -20.73 -13.42 5.46
C ARG A 402 -20.65 -12.78 4.06
N PRO A 403 -21.74 -12.21 3.51
CA PRO A 403 -21.78 -11.75 2.12
C PRO A 403 -20.73 -10.70 1.75
N GLU A 404 -20.38 -9.81 2.68
CA GLU A 404 -19.39 -8.74 2.47
C GLU A 404 -17.97 -9.30 2.27
N GLN A 405 -17.55 -10.20 3.16
CA GLN A 405 -16.23 -10.84 3.11
C GLN A 405 -16.10 -11.78 1.90
N GLU A 406 -17.17 -12.52 1.59
CA GLU A 406 -17.24 -13.32 0.38
C GLU A 406 -17.07 -12.45 -0.87
N GLY A 407 -17.77 -11.30 -0.91
CA GLY A 407 -17.71 -10.32 -1.99
C GLY A 407 -16.29 -9.79 -2.22
N HIS A 408 -15.60 -9.35 -1.17
CA HIS A 408 -14.24 -8.81 -1.27
C HIS A 408 -13.22 -9.83 -1.80
N LEU A 409 -13.23 -11.07 -1.30
CA LEU A 409 -12.33 -12.14 -1.80
C LEU A 409 -12.64 -12.53 -3.24
N ARG A 410 -13.93 -12.57 -3.59
CA ARG A 410 -14.41 -12.88 -4.94
C ARG A 410 -13.97 -11.81 -5.94
N GLU A 411 -14.21 -10.54 -5.62
CA GLU A 411 -13.81 -9.39 -6.44
C GLU A 411 -12.28 -9.35 -6.62
N TRP A 412 -11.52 -9.60 -5.55
CA TRP A 412 -10.07 -9.66 -5.60
C TRP A 412 -9.53 -10.71 -6.57
N ALA A 413 -10.10 -11.92 -6.53
CA ALA A 413 -9.70 -13.02 -7.40
C ALA A 413 -10.12 -12.77 -8.86
N GLN A 414 -11.27 -12.13 -9.07
CA GLN A 414 -11.78 -11.73 -10.39
C GLN A 414 -10.93 -10.61 -11.02
N ASN A 415 -10.61 -9.56 -10.26
CA ASN A 415 -9.77 -8.44 -10.72
C ASN A 415 -8.37 -8.91 -11.12
N ARG A 416 -7.85 -9.96 -10.47
CA ARG A 416 -6.58 -10.61 -10.80
C ARG A 416 -6.67 -11.63 -11.91
N ARG A 417 -7.88 -11.94 -12.39
CA ARG A 417 -8.14 -12.94 -13.43
C ARG A 417 -7.51 -14.30 -13.11
N LEU A 418 -7.58 -14.71 -11.84
CA LEU A 418 -6.97 -15.96 -11.38
C LEU A 418 -7.56 -17.19 -12.09
N ALA A 419 -8.87 -17.19 -12.31
CA ALA A 419 -9.58 -18.28 -12.98
C ALA A 419 -10.82 -17.79 -13.71
N ASN A 420 -11.34 -18.61 -14.63
CA ASN A 420 -12.62 -18.36 -15.30
C ASN A 420 -13.79 -18.42 -14.32
N GLN A 421 -13.70 -19.29 -13.32
CA GLN A 421 -14.69 -19.43 -12.27
C GLN A 421 -14.04 -19.20 -10.89
N VAL A 422 -14.61 -18.27 -10.12
CA VAL A 422 -14.18 -17.98 -8.74
C VAL A 422 -15.26 -18.47 -7.78
N ILE A 423 -14.86 -19.32 -6.85
CA ILE A 423 -15.70 -19.87 -5.79
C ILE A 423 -15.08 -19.44 -4.46
N VAL A 424 -15.86 -18.81 -3.60
CA VAL A 424 -15.45 -18.45 -2.24
C VAL A 424 -16.40 -19.15 -1.29
N VAL A 425 -15.84 -19.86 -0.32
CA VAL A 425 -16.59 -20.62 0.69
C VAL A 425 -16.05 -20.34 2.08
N HIS A 426 -16.84 -20.67 3.11
CA HIS A 426 -16.34 -20.66 4.47
C HIS A 426 -15.40 -21.86 4.72
N ASP A 427 -14.51 -21.70 5.68
CA ASP A 427 -13.50 -22.69 6.13
C ASP A 427 -14.03 -24.10 6.44
N ALA A 428 -15.28 -24.26 6.89
CA ALA A 428 -15.84 -25.60 7.13
C ALA A 428 -16.33 -26.37 5.89
N GLU A 429 -16.52 -25.72 4.74
CA GLU A 429 -16.94 -26.41 3.51
C GLU A 429 -15.87 -27.40 3.02
N PRO A 430 -14.57 -27.04 2.92
CA PRO A 430 -13.51 -27.99 2.60
C PRO A 430 -13.41 -29.14 3.59
N VAL A 431 -13.66 -28.90 4.88
CA VAL A 431 -13.63 -29.96 5.92
C VAL A 431 -14.69 -31.01 5.63
N LEU A 432 -15.91 -30.57 5.28
CA LEU A 432 -16.98 -31.48 4.91
C LEU A 432 -16.67 -32.22 3.60
N ALA A 433 -16.14 -31.52 2.59
CA ALA A 433 -15.77 -32.10 1.31
C ALA A 433 -14.66 -33.15 1.43
N ALA A 434 -13.67 -32.89 2.29
CA ALA A 434 -12.58 -33.84 2.57
C ALA A 434 -13.05 -35.05 3.38
N GLY A 435 -13.95 -34.86 4.35
CA GLY A 435 -14.43 -35.91 5.24
C GLY A 435 -15.59 -36.75 4.68
N SER A 436 -16.32 -36.25 3.70
CA SER A 436 -17.49 -36.93 3.11
C SER A 436 -17.43 -36.97 1.58
N PRO A 437 -17.05 -38.13 1.00
CA PRO A 437 -17.08 -38.34 -0.45
C PRO A 437 -18.48 -38.19 -1.08
N LYS A 438 -19.54 -38.22 -0.26
CA LYS A 438 -20.93 -38.06 -0.71
C LYS A 438 -21.36 -36.61 -0.83
N GLY A 439 -20.54 -35.66 -0.37
CA GLY A 439 -20.83 -34.22 -0.42
C GLY A 439 -21.84 -33.72 0.61
N TRP A 440 -22.29 -34.57 1.54
CA TRP A 440 -23.21 -34.24 2.64
C TRP A 440 -22.75 -34.89 3.95
N GLY A 441 -23.11 -34.32 5.09
CA GLY A 441 -22.67 -34.75 6.42
C GLY A 441 -22.58 -33.58 7.39
N VAL A 442 -21.88 -33.79 8.51
CA VAL A 442 -21.64 -32.77 9.53
C VAL A 442 -20.13 -32.63 9.75
N ALA A 443 -19.61 -31.43 9.55
CA ALA A 443 -18.25 -31.02 9.89
C ALA A 443 -18.26 -30.34 11.27
N VAL A 444 -17.45 -30.87 12.19
CA VAL A 444 -17.24 -30.31 13.53
C VAL A 444 -15.81 -29.81 13.60
N ILE A 445 -15.63 -28.52 13.85
CA ILE A 445 -14.34 -27.88 14.04
C ILE A 445 -14.24 -27.52 15.52
N ALA A 446 -13.23 -28.05 16.20
CA ALA A 446 -12.97 -27.77 17.61
C ALA A 446 -11.46 -27.57 17.85
N GLY A 447 -11.11 -26.44 18.45
CA GLY A 447 -9.74 -26.03 18.74
C GLY A 447 -9.74 -24.76 19.59
N THR A 448 -9.05 -23.70 19.15
CA THR A 448 -9.10 -22.38 19.83
C THR A 448 -10.53 -21.85 19.91
N GLY A 449 -11.31 -21.98 18.82
CA GLY A 449 -12.76 -21.76 18.77
C GLY A 449 -13.50 -23.07 18.44
N SER A 450 -14.82 -23.03 18.33
CA SER A 450 -15.62 -24.19 17.92
C SER A 450 -16.76 -23.80 16.98
N PHE A 451 -17.02 -24.65 15.99
CA PHE A 451 -18.02 -24.43 14.96
C PHE A 451 -18.51 -25.75 14.36
N VAL A 452 -19.81 -25.84 14.08
CA VAL A 452 -20.44 -26.99 13.42
C VAL A 452 -21.15 -26.54 12.16
N PHE A 453 -20.88 -27.24 11.06
CA PHE A 453 -21.55 -27.05 9.77
C PHE A 453 -22.11 -28.37 9.27
N GLY A 454 -23.37 -28.38 8.85
CA GLY A 454 -24.02 -29.55 8.28
C GLY A 454 -24.56 -29.26 6.88
N ARG A 455 -24.50 -30.26 6.00
CA ARG A 455 -25.22 -30.29 4.73
C ARG A 455 -25.97 -31.62 4.61
N ASN A 456 -27.25 -31.58 4.28
CA ASN A 456 -28.03 -32.79 4.03
C ASN A 456 -27.90 -33.28 2.56
N PRO A 457 -28.40 -34.47 2.21
CA PRO A 457 -28.34 -34.98 0.83
C PRO A 457 -29.04 -34.10 -0.21
N ASP A 458 -30.03 -33.30 0.21
CA ASP A 458 -30.77 -32.38 -0.65
C ASP A 458 -30.04 -31.03 -0.84
N GLY A 459 -28.85 -30.86 -0.24
CA GLY A 459 -28.04 -29.65 -0.32
C GLY A 459 -28.38 -28.55 0.68
N ALA A 460 -29.40 -28.74 1.52
CA ALA A 460 -29.74 -27.80 2.59
C ALA A 460 -28.64 -27.77 3.66
N THR A 461 -28.28 -26.58 4.11
CA THR A 461 -27.19 -26.36 5.07
C THR A 461 -27.70 -25.85 6.41
N ALA A 462 -26.99 -26.19 7.48
CA ALA A 462 -27.24 -25.70 8.83
C ALA A 462 -25.91 -25.42 9.54
N ARG A 463 -25.92 -24.50 10.51
CA ARG A 463 -24.75 -24.16 11.33
C ARG A 463 -25.10 -24.03 12.80
N ALA A 464 -24.16 -24.36 13.67
CA ALA A 464 -24.24 -24.13 15.11
C ALA A 464 -22.88 -23.67 15.66
N GLY A 465 -22.87 -22.72 16.61
CA GLY A 465 -21.65 -22.11 17.14
C GLY A 465 -20.99 -21.11 16.17
N GLY A 466 -19.71 -20.79 16.41
CA GLY A 466 -18.91 -19.88 15.57
C GLY A 466 -19.21 -18.39 15.75
N TRP A 467 -19.78 -18.00 16.90
CA TRP A 467 -20.01 -16.60 17.24
C TRP A 467 -18.78 -15.94 17.90
N GLY A 468 -17.69 -16.70 18.05
CA GLY A 468 -16.44 -16.25 18.63
C GLY A 468 -16.43 -16.32 20.15
N PRO A 469 -15.26 -16.08 20.77
CA PRO A 469 -14.98 -16.42 22.16
C PRO A 469 -15.82 -15.66 23.20
N LEU A 470 -16.44 -14.53 22.82
CA LEU A 470 -17.23 -13.70 23.71
C LEU A 470 -18.72 -14.09 23.76
N LEU A 471 -19.26 -14.61 22.64
CA LEU A 471 -20.70 -14.81 22.44
C LEU A 471 -21.07 -16.24 22.05
N GLY A 472 -20.10 -17.14 21.86
CA GLY A 472 -20.30 -18.55 21.55
C GLY A 472 -19.02 -19.36 21.70
N ASP A 473 -18.82 -20.33 20.80
CA ASP A 473 -17.69 -21.27 20.79
C ASP A 473 -17.68 -22.24 21.99
N GLU A 474 -18.86 -22.75 22.36
CA GLU A 474 -19.01 -23.73 23.42
C GLU A 474 -18.14 -24.98 23.16
N GLY A 475 -17.44 -25.44 24.20
CA GLY A 475 -16.51 -26.57 24.10
C GLY A 475 -15.17 -26.26 23.40
N SER A 476 -14.91 -25.01 23.01
CA SER A 476 -13.58 -24.59 22.54
C SER A 476 -12.55 -24.51 23.68
N ALA A 477 -11.27 -24.51 23.32
CA ALA A 477 -10.19 -24.31 24.29
C ALA A 477 -10.30 -22.95 25.01
N TYR A 478 -10.77 -21.91 24.32
CA TYR A 478 -11.01 -20.60 24.94
C TYR A 478 -12.14 -20.66 25.96
N ALA A 479 -13.27 -21.30 25.62
CA ALA A 479 -14.39 -21.49 26.52
C ALA A 479 -13.98 -22.25 27.79
N ILE A 480 -13.24 -23.35 27.64
CA ILE A 480 -12.71 -24.15 28.76
C ILE A 480 -11.80 -23.31 29.65
N ALA A 481 -10.89 -22.50 29.06
CA ALA A 481 -9.99 -21.65 29.83
C ALA A 481 -10.73 -20.56 30.62
N VAL A 482 -11.75 -19.93 30.02
CA VAL A 482 -12.58 -18.93 30.70
C VAL A 482 -13.38 -19.55 31.83
N GLU A 483 -13.95 -20.75 31.65
CA GLU A 483 -14.64 -21.47 32.71
C GLU A 483 -13.71 -21.81 33.88
N ALA A 484 -12.49 -22.26 33.60
CA ALA A 484 -11.48 -22.51 34.64
C ALA A 484 -11.11 -21.24 35.41
N LEU A 485 -10.88 -20.11 34.72
CA LEU A 485 -10.57 -18.83 35.37
C LEU A 485 -11.73 -18.32 36.24
N ARG A 486 -12.97 -18.49 35.78
CA ARG A 486 -14.16 -18.15 36.58
C ARG A 486 -14.27 -19.00 37.82
N ALA A 487 -14.02 -20.31 37.71
CA ALA A 487 -14.06 -21.22 38.86
C ALA A 487 -13.00 -20.85 39.92
N ILE A 488 -11.76 -20.56 39.49
CA ILE A 488 -10.68 -20.09 40.37
C ILE A 488 -11.05 -18.77 41.06
N ALA A 489 -11.63 -17.81 40.32
CA ALA A 489 -12.05 -16.53 40.89
C ALA A 489 -13.18 -16.72 41.93
N GLN A 490 -14.13 -17.61 41.66
CA GLN A 490 -15.23 -17.91 42.58
C GLN A 490 -14.74 -18.59 43.87
N ASP A 491 -13.78 -19.50 43.78
CA ASP A 491 -13.14 -20.11 44.96
C ASP A 491 -12.38 -19.06 45.78
N ALA A 492 -11.60 -18.18 45.12
CA ALA A 492 -10.88 -17.10 45.78
C ALA A 492 -11.82 -16.12 46.53
N ASP A 493 -12.99 -15.85 45.97
CA ASP A 493 -14.03 -15.03 46.59
C ASP A 493 -14.91 -15.81 47.59
N GLY A 494 -14.67 -17.11 47.78
CA GLY A 494 -15.42 -17.98 48.69
C GLY A 494 -16.86 -18.27 48.27
N CYS A 495 -17.21 -18.00 47.01
CA CYS A 495 -18.55 -18.19 46.45
C CYS A 495 -18.66 -19.43 45.54
N GLY A 496 -17.55 -20.15 45.30
CA GLY A 496 -17.49 -21.40 44.53
C GLY A 496 -16.91 -22.59 45.31
N PRO A 497 -16.96 -23.80 44.74
CA PRO A 497 -16.28 -24.98 45.28
C PRO A 497 -14.75 -24.81 45.20
N ARG A 498 -14.00 -25.45 46.13
CA ARG A 498 -12.54 -25.44 46.09
C ARG A 498 -12.00 -26.02 44.79
N THR A 499 -11.14 -25.27 44.11
CA THR A 499 -10.55 -25.63 42.81
C THR A 499 -9.04 -25.77 42.85
#